data_AF-A0A2V7HK88-F1
#
_entry.id   AF-A0A2V7HK88-F1
#
_cell.length_a   1.000
_cell.length_b   1.000
_cell.length_c   1.000
_cell.angle_alpha   90.00
_cell.angle_beta   90.00
_cell.angle_gamma   90.00
#
_symmetry.space_group_name_H-M   'P 1'
#
loop_
_entity.id
_entity.type
_entity.pdbx_description
1 polymer ?
#
loop_
_entity_poly.entity_id
_entity_poly.type
_entity_poly.pdbx_seq_one_letter_code
_entity_poly.pdbx_strand_id
1 'polypeptide(L)'
;MRVRDVLLRERDVRLPFRFGAVTLTEATEAFARVRVTLKDGRSAWGQAAEMLAPKWFDKDPARSNADNAAAGFATAAEPDWASMREMAS
;
A
#
# COMPACT_ATOMS: atom_id res chain seq x y z
N MET A 1 2.65 -17.34 -11.64
CA MET A 1 3.20 -16.03 -11.19
C MET A 1 3.83 -16.20 -9.81
N ARG A 2 4.98 -15.59 -9.51
CA ARG A 2 5.62 -15.68 -8.17
C ARG A 2 6.05 -14.29 -7.72
N VAL A 3 5.47 -13.80 -6.63
CA VAL A 3 5.95 -12.58 -5.96
C VAL A 3 7.32 -12.87 -5.34
N ARG A 4 8.28 -11.96 -5.56
CA ARG A 4 9.65 -12.10 -5.05
C ARG A 4 9.84 -11.31 -3.77
N ASP A 5 9.42 -10.04 -3.76
CA ASP A 5 9.62 -9.12 -2.63
C ASP A 5 8.43 -8.16 -2.48
N VAL A 6 8.00 -7.92 -1.24
CA VAL A 6 7.04 -6.87 -0.86
C VAL A 6 7.66 -6.11 0.31
N LEU A 7 7.74 -4.78 0.23
CA LEU A 7 8.41 -3.95 1.22
C LEU A 7 7.51 -2.78 1.63
N LEU A 8 7.35 -2.59 2.94
CA LEU A 8 6.72 -1.40 3.51
C LEU A 8 7.82 -0.44 3.96
N ARG A 9 7.70 0.85 3.63
CA ARG A 9 8.69 1.87 4.00
C ARG A 9 7.99 3.17 4.36
N GLU A 10 8.47 3.86 5.38
CA GLU A 10 8.05 5.25 5.64
C GLU A 10 8.88 6.21 4.79
N ARG A 11 8.22 7.24 4.21
CA ARG A 11 8.86 8.22 3.34
C ARG A 11 8.40 9.63 3.67
N ASP A 12 9.36 10.55 3.76
CA ASP A 12 9.10 11.97 3.70
C ASP A 12 8.55 12.34 2.33
N VAL A 13 7.47 13.13 2.27
CA VAL A 13 7.04 13.68 0.99
C VAL A 13 7.92 14.88 0.64
N ARG A 14 8.59 14.83 -0.52
CA ARG A 14 9.54 15.87 -0.95
C ARG A 14 8.93 17.28 -1.03
N LEU A 15 7.61 17.35 -1.24
CA LEU A 15 6.83 18.58 -1.23
C LEU A 15 5.59 18.33 -0.37
N PRO A 16 5.26 19.25 0.57
CA PRO A 16 4.03 19.13 1.34
C PRO A 16 2.82 19.04 0.42
N PHE A 17 2.02 17.98 0.58
CA PHE A 17 0.85 17.72 -0.25
C PHE A 17 -0.42 17.93 0.57
N ARG A 18 -1.27 18.87 0.15
CA ARG A 18 -2.54 19.13 0.83
C ARG A 18 -3.64 18.27 0.24
N PHE A 19 -4.24 17.42 1.07
CA PHE A 19 -5.40 16.60 0.72
C PHE A 19 -6.55 16.94 1.68
N GLY A 20 -7.53 17.68 1.18
CA GLY A 20 -8.64 18.18 2.00
C GLY A 20 -8.17 19.08 3.14
N ALA A 21 -8.42 18.66 4.38
CA ALA A 21 -8.12 19.42 5.60
C ALA A 21 -6.71 19.17 6.16
N VAL A 22 -5.96 18.20 5.62
CA VAL A 22 -4.61 17.85 6.12
C VAL A 22 -3.53 18.22 5.10
N THR A 23 -2.37 18.62 5.61
CA THR A 23 -1.14 18.75 4.84
C THR A 23 -0.23 17.60 5.24
N LEU A 24 0.12 16.75 4.28
CA LEU A 24 1.05 15.64 4.47
C LEU A 24 2.48 16.14 4.27
N THR A 25 3.33 15.88 5.25
CA THR A 25 4.79 16.10 5.20
C THR A 25 5.57 14.78 5.27
N GLU A 26 4.94 13.74 5.80
CA GLU A 26 5.42 12.36 5.87
C GLU A 26 4.22 11.41 5.64
N ALA A 27 4.46 10.25 5.03
CA ALA A 27 3.45 9.20 4.89
C ALA A 27 4.11 7.82 4.75
N THR A 28 3.41 6.78 5.20
CA THR A 28 3.84 5.42 4.93
C THR A 28 3.57 5.06 3.46
N GLU A 29 4.54 4.46 2.80
CA GLU A 29 4.46 4.00 1.42
C GLU A 29 4.49 2.47 1.39
N ALA A 30 3.50 1.87 0.73
CA ALA A 30 3.53 0.47 0.39
C ALA A 30 4.19 0.31 -0.99
N PHE A 31 5.30 -0.43 -1.06
CA PHE A 31 6.04 -0.63 -2.30
C PHE A 31 6.13 -2.12 -2.65
N ALA A 32 5.62 -2.49 -3.83
CA ALA A 32 5.66 -3.86 -4.32
C ALA A 32 6.58 -3.97 -5.54
N ARG A 33 7.49 -4.95 -5.53
CA ARG A 33 8.30 -5.32 -6.69
C ARG A 33 8.05 -6.77 -7.06
N VAL A 34 7.40 -6.97 -8.20
CA VAL A 34 6.94 -8.30 -8.64
C VAL A 34 7.73 -8.73 -9.87
N ARG A 35 8.13 -10.00 -9.91
CA ARG A 35 8.59 -10.65 -11.13
C ARG A 35 7.52 -11.60 -11.63
N VAL A 36 6.99 -11.34 -12.82
CA VAL A 36 6.08 -12.27 -13.48
C VAL A 36 6.89 -13.20 -14.37
N THR A 37 6.65 -14.50 -14.26
CA THR A 37 7.22 -15.53 -15.15
C THR A 37 6.07 -16.30 -15.78
N LEU A 38 6.13 -16.42 -17.11
CA LEU A 38 5.14 -17.12 -17.94
C LEU A 38 5.53 -18.59 -18.09
N LYS A 39 4.57 -19.43 -18.52
CA LYS A 39 4.80 -20.88 -18.73
C LYS A 39 5.85 -21.17 -19.80
N ASP A 40 6.03 -20.25 -20.76
CA ASP A 40 7.05 -20.32 -21.82
C ASP A 40 8.44 -19.84 -21.36
N GLY A 41 8.62 -19.56 -20.07
CA GLY A 41 9.90 -19.15 -19.47
C GLY A 41 10.20 -17.65 -19.57
N ARG A 42 9.43 -16.85 -20.32
CA ARG A 42 9.61 -15.39 -20.37
C ARG A 42 9.33 -14.77 -19.00
N SER A 43 10.05 -13.70 -18.66
CA SER A 43 9.83 -12.98 -17.41
C SER A 43 9.97 -11.48 -17.55
N ALA A 44 9.17 -10.74 -16.79
CA ALA A 44 9.22 -9.28 -16.71
C ALA A 44 9.14 -8.82 -15.24
N TRP A 45 9.69 -7.64 -14.97
CA TRP A 45 9.57 -6.96 -13.69
C TRP A 45 8.45 -5.92 -13.75
N GLY A 46 7.63 -5.87 -12.70
CA GLY A 46 6.65 -4.81 -12.43
C GLY A 46 6.90 -4.18 -11.07
N GLN A 47 6.50 -2.92 -10.92
CA GLN A 47 6.61 -2.16 -9.68
C GLN A 47 5.33 -1.36 -9.46
N ALA A 48 4.90 -1.24 -8.20
CA ALA A 48 3.79 -0.39 -7.79
C ALA A 48 4.12 0.24 -6.44
N ALA A 49 3.65 1.47 -6.23
CA ALA A 49 3.79 2.21 -4.99
C ALA A 49 2.45 2.87 -4.66
N GLU A 50 2.05 2.84 -3.40
CA GLU A 50 0.85 3.50 -2.90
C GLU A 50 1.19 4.28 -1.62
N MET A 51 0.67 5.51 -1.52
CA MET A 51 0.88 6.36 -0.35
C MET A 51 -0.31 6.24 0.58
N LEU A 52 -0.08 5.71 1.78
CA LEU A 52 -1.12 5.45 2.77
C LEU A 52 -1.39 6.72 3.57
N ALA A 53 -1.97 7.71 2.90
CA ALA A 53 -2.28 9.00 3.50
C ALA A 53 -3.19 8.82 4.74
N PRO A 54 -2.80 9.36 5.92
CA PRO A 54 -3.69 9.40 7.06
C PRO A 54 -4.98 10.15 6.69
N LYS A 55 -6.11 9.68 7.21
CA LYS A 55 -7.47 10.23 6.96
C LYS A 55 -8.09 9.91 5.60
N TRP A 56 -7.57 8.94 4.85
CA TRP A 56 -8.23 8.46 3.63
C TRP A 56 -9.65 7.92 3.94
N PHE A 57 -9.80 7.16 5.03
CA PHE A 57 -11.06 6.49 5.39
C PHE A 57 -11.80 7.14 6.57
N ASP A 58 -11.10 7.57 7.61
CA ASP A 58 -11.68 8.22 8.78
C ASP A 58 -11.25 9.69 8.83
N LYS A 59 -12.21 10.60 8.65
CA LYS A 59 -11.99 12.05 8.58
C LYS A 59 -12.30 12.76 9.89
N ASP A 60 -12.52 12.03 10.98
CA ASP A 60 -12.83 12.61 12.28
C ASP A 60 -11.68 13.54 12.73
N PRO A 61 -11.94 14.84 12.93
CA PRO A 61 -10.91 15.78 13.39
C PRO A 61 -10.41 15.50 14.80
N ALA A 62 -11.12 14.71 15.61
CA ALA A 62 -10.69 14.34 16.96
C ALA A 62 -9.60 13.26 17.00
N ARG A 63 -9.35 12.55 15.89
CA ARG A 63 -8.32 11.50 15.80
C ARG A 63 -7.00 12.05 15.25
N SER A 64 -5.87 11.59 15.79
CA SER A 64 -4.56 11.93 15.20
C SER A 64 -4.27 11.15 13.92
N ASN A 65 -3.25 11.57 13.19
CA ASN A 65 -2.73 10.81 12.04
C ASN A 65 -2.11 9.47 12.48
N ALA A 66 -1.45 9.44 13.64
CA ALA A 66 -0.88 8.22 14.21
C ALA A 66 -1.96 7.18 14.56
N ASP A 67 -3.10 7.61 15.13
CA ASP A 67 -4.25 6.73 15.39
C ASP A 67 -4.80 6.10 14.11
N ASN A 68 -4.77 6.87 13.00
CA ASN A 68 -5.23 6.42 11.70
C ASN A 68 -4.25 5.46 11.01
N ALA A 69 -2.94 5.74 11.13
CA ALA A 69 -1.91 4.85 10.60
C ALA A 69 -1.97 3.48 11.28
N ALA A 70 -2.03 3.43 12.61
CA ALA A 70 -2.14 2.18 13.36
C ALA A 70 -3.42 1.38 13.01
N ALA A 71 -4.54 2.07 12.81
CA ALA A 71 -5.80 1.43 12.39
C ALA A 71 -5.74 0.93 10.94
N GLY A 72 -5.22 1.72 9.99
CA GLY A 72 -5.23 1.39 8.56
C GLY A 72 -4.42 0.14 8.19
N PHE A 73 -3.34 -0.17 8.91
CA PHE A 73 -2.61 -1.43 8.73
C PHE A 73 -3.31 -2.64 9.35
N ALA A 74 -4.17 -2.43 10.35
CA ALA A 74 -4.91 -3.50 11.03
C ALA A 74 -6.30 -3.79 10.40
N THR A 75 -6.89 -2.83 9.66
CA THR A 75 -8.21 -2.98 9.01
C THR A 75 -8.18 -3.31 7.52
N ALA A 76 -7.01 -3.50 6.91
CA ALA A 76 -6.96 -4.33 5.72
C ALA A 76 -7.41 -5.72 6.13
N ALA A 77 -8.70 -6.03 5.93
CA ALA A 77 -9.25 -7.36 6.19
C ALA A 77 -8.28 -8.39 5.62
N GLU A 78 -7.90 -9.39 6.43
CA GLU A 78 -7.08 -10.53 6.00
C GLU A 78 -7.58 -10.95 4.61
N PRO A 79 -6.79 -10.77 3.55
CA PRO A 79 -7.26 -11.06 2.22
C PRO A 79 -7.56 -12.55 2.15
N ASP A 80 -8.70 -12.91 1.56
CA ASP A 80 -8.98 -14.31 1.26
C ASP A 80 -8.00 -14.78 0.17
N TRP A 81 -6.86 -15.25 0.65
CA TRP A 81 -5.75 -15.70 -0.17
C TRP A 81 -6.10 -16.97 -0.95
N ALA A 82 -7.13 -17.71 -0.54
CA ALA A 82 -7.63 -18.87 -1.25
C ALA A 82 -8.41 -18.43 -2.49
N SER A 83 -9.35 -17.48 -2.34
CA SER A 83 -10.12 -16.94 -3.46
C SER A 83 -9.26 -16.21 -4.50
N MET A 84 -8.23 -15.49 -4.08
CA MET A 84 -7.31 -14.82 -5.00
C MET A 84 -6.43 -15.79 -5.81
N ARG A 85 -6.19 -17.01 -5.29
CA ARG A 85 -5.41 -18.04 -6.00
C ARG A 85 -6.20 -18.68 -7.14
N GLU A 86 -7.50 -18.87 -6.99
CA GLU A 86 -8.39 -19.37 -8.05
C GLU A 86 -8.55 -18.37 -9.21
N MET A 87 -8.56 -17.06 -8.91
CA MET A 87 -8.72 -16.04 -9.94
C MET A 87 -7.45 -15.84 -10.80
N ALA A 88 -6.30 -16.33 -10.34
CA ALA A 88 -4.99 -16.21 -11.01
C ALA A 88 -4.56 -17.48 -11.76
N SER A 89 -5.42 -18.52 -11.80
CA SER A 89 -5.22 -19.77 -12.53
C SER A 89 -6.00 -19.80 -13.84
#